data_AF-S4NWZ8-F1
#
_entry.id   AF-S4NWZ8-F1
#
_cell.length_a   1.000
_cell.length_b   1.000
_cell.length_c   1.000
_cell.angle_alpha   90.00
_cell.angle_beta   90.00
_cell.angle_gamma   90.00
#
_symmetry.space_group_name_H-M   'P 1'
#
loop_
_entity.id
_entity.type
_entity.pdbx_description
1 polymer ?
#
loop_
_entity_poly.entity_id
_entity_poly.type
_entity_poly.pdbx_seq_one_letter_code
_entity_poly.pdbx_strand_id
1 'polypeptide(L)'
;MTRFEGEISAKIPALFFENCHPDNLYRTLFNEIESAFNKVFTFKYIDSNKKMRFSDWATIGIYKSRDKLYELYDEKQYNQTPTFLEYVKSYSKTFKNVCRQAKSLYIKDRIVKS
;
A
#
# COMPACT_ATOMS: atom_id res chain seq x y z
N MET A 1 0.37 13.47 7.05
CA MET A 1 -0.44 14.49 6.33
C MET A 1 0.40 15.76 6.34
N THR A 2 1.46 15.85 5.51
CA THR A 2 2.50 16.89 5.72
C THR A 2 3.18 17.38 4.43
N ARG A 3 3.44 16.50 3.44
CA ARG A 3 4.19 16.90 2.24
C ARG A 3 3.35 17.65 1.19
N PHE A 4 2.18 17.12 0.86
CA PHE A 4 1.28 17.75 -0.11
C PHE A 4 0.74 19.10 0.39
N GLU A 5 0.28 19.13 1.64
CA GLU A 5 -0.19 20.35 2.32
C GLU A 5 0.90 21.43 2.36
N GLY A 6 2.15 21.05 2.65
CA GLY A 6 3.29 21.98 2.58
C GLY A 6 3.58 22.50 1.17
N GLU A 7 3.55 21.64 0.14
CA GLU A 7 3.77 22.07 -1.25
C GLU A 7 2.68 23.02 -1.74
N ILE A 8 1.40 22.75 -1.41
CA ILE A 8 0.28 23.61 -1.79
C ILE A 8 0.27 24.93 -1.02
N SER A 9 0.50 24.89 0.29
CA SER A 9 0.46 26.10 1.14
C SER A 9 1.56 27.11 0.79
N ALA A 10 2.67 26.65 0.23
CA ALA A 10 3.73 27.52 -0.27
C ALA A 10 3.40 28.18 -1.63
N LYS A 11 2.52 27.57 -2.43
CA LYS A 11 2.22 27.98 -3.81
C LYS A 11 0.97 28.85 -3.93
N ILE A 12 -0.07 28.57 -3.14
CA ILE A 12 -1.32 29.34 -3.15
C ILE A 12 -1.10 30.85 -2.90
N PRO A 13 -0.28 31.28 -1.93
CA PRO A 13 -0.05 32.70 -1.68
C PRO A 13 0.70 33.44 -2.80
N ALA A 14 1.40 32.71 -3.67
CA ALA A 14 2.14 33.27 -4.80
C ALA A 14 1.28 33.46 -6.07
N LEU A 15 0.05 32.96 -6.06
CA LEU A 15 -0.92 33.21 -7.12
C LEU A 15 -1.43 34.66 -6.98
N PHE A 16 -0.96 35.54 -7.83
CA PHE A 16 -1.42 36.94 -7.87
C PHE A 16 -2.86 36.99 -8.40
N PHE A 17 -3.77 37.58 -7.62
CA PHE A 17 -5.22 37.53 -7.86
C PHE A 17 -5.83 38.89 -8.19
N GLU A 18 -5.07 39.81 -8.77
CA GLU A 18 -5.59 41.12 -9.15
C GLU A 18 -6.24 41.08 -10.54
N ASN A 19 -7.50 41.53 -10.62
CA ASN A 19 -8.27 41.77 -11.85
C ASN A 19 -8.39 40.60 -12.84
N CYS A 20 -8.51 39.36 -12.35
CA CYS A 20 -8.76 38.19 -13.20
C CYS A 20 -10.25 37.80 -13.22
N HIS A 21 -10.74 37.38 -14.40
CA HIS A 21 -12.04 36.72 -14.53
C HIS A 21 -12.08 35.46 -13.64
N PRO A 22 -13.19 35.18 -12.92
CA PRO A 22 -13.28 34.06 -11.98
C PRO A 22 -12.88 32.71 -12.60
N ASP A 23 -13.23 32.46 -13.85
CA ASP A 23 -12.86 31.19 -14.52
C ASP A 23 -11.35 31.01 -14.67
N ASN A 24 -10.62 32.09 -14.95
CA ASN A 24 -9.15 32.04 -15.08
C ASN A 24 -8.50 31.84 -13.71
N LEU A 25 -9.09 32.42 -12.66
CA LEU A 25 -8.69 32.23 -11.28
C LEU A 25 -8.82 30.75 -10.89
N TYR A 26 -10.02 30.18 -11.03
CA TYR A 26 -10.28 28.80 -10.65
C TYR A 26 -9.46 27.81 -11.47
N ARG A 27 -9.33 28.03 -12.79
CA ARG A 27 -8.53 27.16 -13.64
C ARG A 27 -7.07 27.12 -13.20
N THR A 28 -6.50 28.28 -12.88
CA THR A 28 -5.11 28.36 -12.41
C THR A 28 -4.93 27.64 -11.08
N LEU A 29 -5.87 27.84 -10.14
CA LEU A 29 -5.86 27.15 -8.86
C LEU A 29 -5.93 25.63 -9.02
N PHE A 30 -6.88 25.12 -9.80
CA PHE A 30 -7.06 23.67 -10.00
C PHE A 30 -5.85 23.03 -10.69
N ASN A 31 -5.26 23.69 -11.68
CA ASN A 31 -4.05 23.21 -12.34
C ASN A 31 -2.87 23.11 -11.35
N GLU A 32 -2.72 24.07 -10.44
CA GLU A 32 -1.64 24.05 -9.47
C GLU A 32 -1.83 22.95 -8.42
N ILE A 33 -3.08 22.73 -7.99
CA ILE A 33 -3.46 21.62 -7.11
C ILE A 33 -3.16 20.28 -7.78
N GLU A 34 -3.60 20.10 -9.03
CA GLU A 34 -3.40 18.87 -9.80
C GLU A 34 -1.90 18.60 -10.03
N SER A 35 -1.13 19.61 -10.37
CA SER A 35 0.32 19.52 -10.56
C SER A 35 1.03 19.10 -9.27
N ALA A 36 0.72 19.74 -8.13
CA ALA A 36 1.26 19.37 -6.84
C ALA A 36 0.83 17.96 -6.42
N PHE A 37 -0.40 17.56 -6.74
CA PHE A 37 -0.93 16.25 -6.42
C PHE A 37 -0.17 15.17 -7.20
N ASN A 38 -0.05 15.31 -8.51
CA ASN A 38 0.65 14.34 -9.37
C ASN A 38 2.14 14.22 -9.04
N LYS A 39 2.76 15.30 -8.57
CA LYS A 39 4.17 15.30 -8.14
C LYS A 39 4.38 14.52 -6.84
N VAL A 40 3.46 14.66 -5.88
CA VAL A 40 3.57 13.99 -4.57
C VAL A 40 3.05 12.55 -4.64
N PHE A 41 1.97 12.33 -5.39
CA PHE A 41 1.29 11.06 -5.52
C PHE A 41 1.53 10.49 -6.91
N THR A 42 2.63 9.78 -7.09
CA THR A 42 2.90 9.07 -8.34
C THR A 42 1.92 7.91 -8.49
N PHE A 43 1.07 7.96 -9.53
CA PHE A 43 0.18 6.85 -9.84
C PHE A 43 1.01 5.62 -10.23
N LYS A 44 0.96 4.59 -9.39
CA LYS A 44 1.57 3.30 -9.71
C LYS A 44 0.53 2.47 -10.47
N TYR A 45 0.73 2.31 -11.76
CA TYR A 45 -0.06 1.36 -12.54
C TYR A 45 0.21 -0.06 -12.02
N ILE A 46 -0.81 -0.70 -11.48
CA ILE A 46 -0.77 -2.10 -11.03
C ILE A 46 -1.55 -2.91 -12.07
N ASP A 47 -0.84 -3.71 -12.85
CA ASP A 47 -1.45 -4.69 -13.75
C ASP A 47 -2.09 -5.80 -12.91
N SER A 48 -3.41 -5.75 -12.79
CA SER A 48 -4.22 -6.72 -12.04
C SER A 48 -4.27 -8.10 -12.72
N ASN A 49 -3.92 -8.20 -14.00
CA ASN A 49 -3.93 -9.46 -14.74
C ASN A 49 -2.62 -10.25 -14.58
N LYS A 50 -1.55 -9.60 -14.11
CA LYS A 50 -0.34 -10.30 -13.69
C LYS A 50 -0.61 -11.01 -12.37
N LYS A 51 -1.11 -12.26 -12.44
CA LYS A 51 -1.11 -13.18 -11.29
C LYS A 51 0.31 -13.26 -10.76
N MET A 52 0.57 -12.51 -9.70
CA MET A 52 1.85 -12.49 -9.01
C MET A 52 2.06 -13.89 -8.42
N ARG A 53 2.79 -14.76 -9.15
CA ARG A 53 3.30 -16.02 -8.59
C ARG A 53 4.23 -15.63 -7.47
N PHE A 54 3.74 -15.78 -6.24
CA PHE A 54 4.39 -15.24 -5.05
C PHE A 54 5.78 -15.84 -4.87
N SER A 55 5.91 -17.14 -5.17
CA SER A 55 7.14 -17.89 -5.38
C SER A 55 6.80 -19.39 -5.55
N ASP A 56 7.68 -20.16 -6.17
CA ASP A 56 7.48 -21.61 -6.39
C ASP A 56 7.49 -22.45 -5.10
N TRP A 57 8.01 -21.90 -3.99
CA TRP A 57 7.99 -22.57 -2.67
C TRP A 57 6.64 -22.45 -1.95
N ALA A 58 5.75 -21.56 -2.39
CA ALA A 58 4.51 -21.24 -1.67
C ALA A 58 3.37 -22.19 -2.08
N THR A 59 2.80 -22.91 -1.12
CA THR A 59 1.64 -23.78 -1.34
C THR A 59 0.34 -22.97 -1.41
N ILE A 60 -0.73 -23.57 -1.98
CA ILE A 60 -2.08 -22.96 -2.02
C ILE A 60 -2.54 -22.53 -0.62
N GLY A 61 -2.20 -23.29 0.42
CA GLY A 61 -2.51 -22.94 1.80
C GLY A 61 -1.85 -21.63 2.24
N ILE A 62 -0.59 -21.40 1.85
CA ILE A 62 0.15 -20.17 2.15
C ILE A 62 -0.49 -18.96 1.45
N TYR A 63 -1.01 -19.12 0.23
CA TYR A 63 -1.76 -18.06 -0.45
C TYR A 63 -3.02 -17.67 0.34
N LYS A 64 -3.84 -18.67 0.69
CA LYS A 64 -5.07 -18.44 1.48
C LYS A 64 -4.77 -17.77 2.83
N SER A 65 -3.72 -18.22 3.53
CA SER A 65 -3.30 -17.61 4.79
C SER A 65 -2.80 -16.17 4.63
N ARG A 66 -2.17 -15.85 3.50
CA ARG A 66 -1.71 -14.48 3.21
C ARG A 66 -2.89 -13.56 2.95
N ASP A 67 -3.84 -13.99 2.14
CA ASP A 67 -5.03 -13.19 1.84
C ASP A 67 -5.83 -12.93 3.11
N LYS A 68 -5.97 -13.95 3.98
CA LYS A 68 -6.57 -13.77 5.30
C LYS A 68 -5.81 -12.79 6.20
N LEU A 69 -4.48 -12.81 6.15
CA LEU A 69 -3.66 -11.86 6.91
C LEU A 69 -3.92 -10.41 6.46
N TYR A 70 -4.11 -10.17 5.16
CA TYR A 70 -4.45 -8.85 4.64
C TYR A 70 -5.85 -8.40 5.07
N GLU A 71 -6.85 -9.28 5.00
CA GLU A 71 -8.18 -8.99 5.55
C GLU A 71 -8.11 -8.56 7.02
N LEU A 72 -7.32 -9.27 7.83
CA LEU A 72 -7.13 -8.95 9.25
C LEU A 72 -6.43 -7.61 9.47
N TYR A 73 -5.51 -7.22 8.58
CA TYR A 73 -4.86 -5.91 8.64
C TYR A 73 -5.79 -4.77 8.25
N ASP A 74 -6.68 -5.00 7.29
CA ASP A 74 -7.72 -4.04 6.92
C ASP A 74 -8.73 -3.86 8.06
N GLU A 75 -9.20 -4.96 8.66
CA GLU A 75 -10.11 -4.91 9.81
C GLU A 75 -9.47 -4.22 11.03
N LYS A 76 -8.16 -4.42 11.26
CA LYS A 76 -7.41 -3.75 12.34
C LYS A 76 -7.42 -2.23 12.26
N GLN A 77 -7.73 -1.63 11.11
CA GLN A 77 -7.86 -0.17 11.02
C GLN A 77 -9.05 0.35 11.83
N TYR A 78 -10.09 -0.47 11.98
CA TYR A 78 -11.36 -0.08 12.62
C TYR A 78 -11.64 -0.87 13.91
N ASN A 79 -11.03 -2.04 14.09
CA ASN A 79 -11.17 -2.89 15.27
C ASN A 79 -9.92 -2.83 16.16
N GLN A 80 -10.04 -2.16 17.31
CA GLN A 80 -8.95 -1.98 18.30
C GLN A 80 -9.16 -2.80 19.58
N THR A 81 -10.07 -3.78 19.58
CA THR A 81 -10.29 -4.59 20.78
C THR A 81 -9.01 -5.38 21.13
N PRO A 82 -8.55 -5.39 22.41
CA PRO A 82 -7.31 -6.04 22.79
C PRO A 82 -7.21 -7.52 22.39
N THR A 83 -8.32 -8.26 22.50
CA THR A 83 -8.41 -9.67 22.10
C THR A 83 -8.20 -9.86 20.59
N PHE A 84 -8.79 -8.98 19.78
CA PHE A 84 -8.59 -8.98 18.33
C PHE A 84 -7.14 -8.64 17.96
N LEU A 85 -6.56 -7.62 18.59
CA LEU A 85 -5.17 -7.22 18.34
C LEU A 85 -4.19 -8.35 18.65
N GLU A 86 -4.38 -9.07 19.75
CA GLU A 86 -3.54 -10.22 20.10
C GLU A 86 -3.76 -11.40 19.13
N TYR A 87 -4.99 -11.62 18.67
CA TYR A 87 -5.28 -12.59 17.63
C TYR A 87 -4.53 -12.29 16.33
N VAL A 88 -4.60 -11.05 15.81
CA VAL A 88 -3.90 -10.63 14.58
C VAL A 88 -2.39 -10.81 14.72
N LYS A 89 -1.84 -10.45 15.89
CA LYS A 89 -0.41 -10.62 16.19
C LYS A 89 -0.01 -12.11 16.20
N SER A 90 -0.79 -12.96 16.86
CA SER A 90 -0.57 -14.41 16.88
C SER A 90 -0.65 -15.02 15.49
N TYR A 91 -1.68 -14.65 14.71
CA TYR A 91 -1.85 -15.08 13.33
C TYR A 91 -0.63 -14.70 12.47
N SER A 92 -0.18 -13.44 12.55
CA SER A 92 0.99 -12.96 11.81
C SER A 92 2.26 -13.74 12.18
N LYS A 93 2.48 -14.05 13.46
CA LYS A 93 3.62 -14.84 13.94
C LYS A 93 3.59 -16.26 13.37
N THR A 94 2.42 -16.91 13.43
CA THR A 94 2.23 -18.26 12.88
C THR A 94 2.47 -18.30 11.38
N PHE A 95 1.89 -17.35 10.63
CA PHE A 95 2.09 -17.24 9.19
C PHE A 95 3.57 -17.11 8.80
N LYS A 96 4.34 -16.27 9.51
CA LYS A 96 5.79 -16.13 9.29
C LYS A 96 6.54 -17.43 9.53
N ASN A 97 6.19 -18.18 10.58
CA ASN A 97 6.83 -19.46 10.87
C ASN A 97 6.53 -20.51 9.80
N VAL A 98 5.27 -20.60 9.35
CA VAL A 98 4.86 -21.49 8.25
C VAL A 98 5.65 -21.16 6.97
N CYS A 99 5.75 -19.88 6.61
CA CYS A 99 6.54 -19.45 5.45
C CYS A 99 8.01 -19.84 5.59
N ARG A 100 8.61 -19.66 6.77
CA ARG A 100 10.00 -20.05 7.04
C ARG A 100 10.22 -21.55 6.84
N GLN A 101 9.32 -22.38 7.37
CA GLN A 101 9.40 -23.83 7.22
C GLN A 101 9.24 -24.28 5.77
N ALA A 102 8.25 -23.72 5.06
CA ALA A 102 8.02 -24.03 3.64
C ALA A 102 9.24 -23.68 2.77
N LYS A 103 9.85 -22.51 2.99
CA LYS A 103 11.10 -22.13 2.32
C LYS A 103 12.25 -23.10 2.61
N SER A 104 12.42 -23.48 3.88
CA SER A 104 13.47 -24.41 4.29
C SER A 104 13.33 -25.77 3.61
N LEU A 105 12.11 -26.31 3.60
CA LEU A 105 11.79 -27.58 2.91
C LEU A 105 12.06 -27.47 1.41
N TYR A 106 11.59 -26.41 0.76
CA TYR A 106 11.83 -26.18 -0.66
C TYR A 106 13.32 -26.14 -1.01
N ILE A 107 14.13 -25.43 -0.22
CA ILE A 107 15.58 -25.38 -0.42
C ILE A 107 16.20 -26.76 -0.24
N LYS A 108 15.84 -27.49 0.83
CA LYS A 108 16.34 -28.84 1.10
C LYS A 108 16.05 -29.78 -0.07
N ASP A 109 14.82 -29.76 -0.58
CA ASP A 109 14.41 -30.58 -1.73
C ASP A 109 15.19 -30.23 -3.00
N ARG A 110 15.50 -28.95 -3.23
CA ARG A 110 16.30 -28.53 -4.39
C ARG A 110 17.76 -28.92 -4.29
N ILE A 111 18.34 -28.88 -3.09
CA ILE A 111 19.72 -29.32 -2.86
C ILE A 111 19.85 -30.83 -3.07
N VAL A 112 18.90 -31.63 -2.56
CA VAL A 112 18.92 -33.10 -2.70
C VAL A 112 18.73 -33.55 -4.16
N LYS A 113 18.02 -32.75 -4.97
CA LYS A 113 17.73 -33.05 -6.39
C LYS A 113 18.75 -32.44 -7.36
N SER A 114 19.75 -31.71 -6.88
CA SER A 114 20.80 -31.08 -7.70
C SER A 114 22.05 -31.94 -7.75
#